data_AF-A0A3R5U720-F1
#
_entry.id   AF-A0A3R5U720-F1
#
_cell.length_a   1.000
_cell.length_b   1.000
_cell.length_c   1.000
_cell.angle_alpha   90.00
_cell.angle_beta   90.00
_cell.angle_gamma   90.00
#
_symmetry.space_group_name_H-M   'P 1'
#
loop_
_entity.id
_entity.type
_entity.pdbx_description
1 polymer ?
#
loop_
_entity_poly.entity_id
_entity_poly.type
_entity_poly.pdbx_seq_one_letter_code
_entity_poly.pdbx_strand_id
1 'polypeptide(L)'
;MYMLQFKPCRVIQSYKIEDNRAYIIGFNHVVELNSVSAVFWDMANGKNTVEQIIKRIVNVFDISDEDKVYDDICRLMEMLNQEGILIKNWDPLYKDKVGVLYEKNESL
;
A
#
# COMPACT_ATOMS: atom_id res chain seq x y z
N MET A 1 -9.79 -6.31 -14.10
CA MET A 1 -10.42 -6.54 -12.77
C MET A 1 -9.68 -7.60 -11.93
N TYR A 2 -8.33 -7.59 -11.89
CA TYR A 2 -7.52 -8.62 -11.19
C TYR A 2 -6.92 -8.14 -9.85
N MET A 3 -6.79 -6.82 -9.61
CA MET A 3 -6.12 -6.28 -8.42
C MET A 3 -6.99 -6.28 -7.15
N LEU A 4 -8.31 -6.45 -7.27
CA LEU A 4 -9.23 -6.36 -6.13
C LEU A 4 -8.90 -7.36 -5.00
N GLN A 5 -8.34 -8.53 -5.35
CA GLN A 5 -7.98 -9.58 -4.40
C GLN A 5 -6.56 -9.43 -3.84
N PHE A 6 -5.77 -8.48 -4.34
CA PHE A 6 -4.40 -8.27 -3.87
C PHE A 6 -4.41 -7.64 -2.49
N LYS A 7 -3.40 -7.98 -1.68
CA LYS A 7 -3.27 -7.48 -0.31
C LYS A 7 -2.06 -6.56 -0.22
N PRO A 8 -2.23 -5.23 -0.31
CA PRO A 8 -1.09 -4.33 -0.22
C PRO A 8 -0.47 -4.36 1.18
N CYS A 9 0.85 -4.22 1.27
CA CYS A 9 1.57 -4.20 2.54
C CYS A 9 2.64 -3.11 2.55
N ARG A 10 2.65 -2.32 3.62
CA ARG A 10 3.68 -1.33 3.93
C ARG A 10 5.02 -2.00 4.17
N VAL A 11 6.07 -1.45 3.56
CA VAL A 11 7.47 -1.83 3.81
C VAL A 11 8.07 -0.97 4.93
N ILE A 12 7.69 0.31 4.98
CA ILE A 12 8.22 1.29 5.93
C ILE A 12 7.34 1.37 7.19
N GLN A 13 7.96 1.42 8.36
CA GLN A 13 7.29 1.62 9.66
C GLN A 13 7.38 3.06 10.18
N SER A 14 8.25 3.88 9.58
CA SER A 14 8.44 5.29 9.93
C SER A 14 7.38 6.18 9.26
N TYR A 15 6.26 6.37 9.94
CA TYR A 15 5.21 7.29 9.53
C TYR A 15 4.51 7.91 10.74
N LYS A 16 3.80 9.01 10.53
CA LYS A 16 2.92 9.65 11.52
C LYS A 16 1.54 9.84 10.91
N ILE A 17 0.49 9.60 11.70
CA ILE A 17 -0.88 10.00 11.35
C ILE A 17 -1.24 11.19 12.25
N GLU A 18 -1.64 12.31 11.64
CA GLU A 18 -2.01 13.56 12.32
C GLU A 18 -3.06 14.28 11.48
N ASP A 19 -4.11 14.83 12.12
CA ASP A 19 -5.21 15.55 11.46
C ASP A 19 -5.83 14.79 10.26
N ASN A 20 -6.02 13.47 10.43
CA ASN A 20 -6.47 12.54 9.41
C ASN A 20 -5.54 12.39 8.19
N ARG A 21 -4.34 12.98 8.19
CA ARG A 21 -3.33 12.81 7.14
C ARG A 21 -2.28 11.80 7.59
N ALA A 22 -1.62 11.18 6.62
CA ALA A 22 -0.46 10.33 6.91
C ALA A 22 0.81 10.93 6.29
N TYR A 23 1.86 11.01 7.09
CA TYR A 23 3.17 11.50 6.69
C TYR A 23 4.15 10.33 6.74
N ILE A 24 4.62 9.90 5.58
CA ILE A 24 5.52 8.74 5.45
C ILE A 24 6.92 9.25 5.18
N ILE A 25 7.89 8.79 5.97
CA ILE A 25 9.30 9.15 5.74
C ILE A 25 9.84 8.20 4.67
N GLY A 26 9.87 8.69 3.42
CA GLY A 26 10.51 8.00 2.31
C GLY A 26 12.02 8.21 2.31
N PHE A 27 12.71 7.62 1.32
CA PHE A 27 14.17 7.70 1.24
C PHE A 27 14.67 9.12 0.90
N ASN A 28 14.00 9.80 -0.04
CA ASN A 28 14.42 11.11 -0.56
C ASN A 28 13.58 12.28 -0.05
N HIS A 29 12.36 12.01 0.43
CA HIS A 29 11.41 13.04 0.83
C HIS A 29 10.32 12.45 1.73
N VAL A 30 9.51 13.34 2.32
CA VAL A 30 8.31 12.96 3.06
C VAL A 30 7.13 12.91 2.10
N VAL A 31 6.45 11.76 2.06
CA VAL A 31 5.21 11.58 1.30
C VAL A 31 4.04 11.96 2.19
N GLU A 32 3.28 12.97 1.79
CA GLU A 32 2.04 13.37 2.47
C GLU A 32 0.84 12.74 1.78
N LEU A 33 0.02 12.05 2.58
CA LEU A 33 -1.24 11.44 2.16
C LEU A 33 -2.40 12.21 2.76
N ASN A 34 -3.39 12.52 1.92
CA ASN A 34 -4.65 13.11 2.35
C ASN A 34 -5.48 12.13 3.21
N SER A 35 -6.66 12.56 3.64
CA SER A 35 -7.54 11.76 4.49
C SER A 35 -7.99 10.43 3.91
N VAL A 36 -8.26 10.40 2.60
CA VAL A 36 -8.66 9.15 1.91
C VAL A 36 -7.48 8.18 1.85
N SER A 37 -6.34 8.68 1.39
CA SER A 37 -5.11 7.89 1.26
C SER A 37 -4.55 7.44 2.61
N ALA A 38 -4.81 8.17 3.69
CA ALA A 38 -4.45 7.76 5.05
C ALA A 38 -5.23 6.52 5.52
N VAL A 39 -6.52 6.40 5.15
CA VAL A 39 -7.30 5.18 5.42
C VAL A 39 -6.73 3.99 4.65
N PHE A 40 -6.38 4.19 3.37
CA PHE A 40 -5.67 3.17 2.60
C PHE A 40 -4.37 2.75 3.30
N TRP A 41 -3.55 3.72 3.74
CA TRP A 41 -2.27 3.46 4.38
C TRP A 41 -2.41 2.63 5.66
N ASP A 42 -3.40 2.94 6.50
CA ASP A 42 -3.65 2.19 7.73
C ASP A 42 -4.02 0.72 7.45
N MET A 43 -4.81 0.49 6.41
CA MET A 43 -5.30 -0.83 6.03
C MET A 43 -4.31 -1.65 5.19
N ALA A 44 -3.29 -1.04 4.59
CA ALA A 44 -2.26 -1.68 3.77
C ALA A 44 -1.25 -2.48 4.62
N ASN A 45 -1.72 -3.53 5.26
CA ASN A 45 -0.96 -4.32 6.24
C ASN A 45 -0.80 -5.81 5.84
N GLY A 46 -1.06 -6.13 4.56
CA GLY A 46 -1.01 -7.49 4.03
C GLY A 46 -2.18 -8.38 4.45
N LYS A 47 -3.17 -7.88 5.21
CA LYS A 47 -4.36 -8.64 5.63
C LYS A 47 -5.60 -8.29 4.80
N ASN A 48 -5.78 -7.01 4.52
CA ASN A 48 -6.94 -6.50 3.79
C ASN A 48 -6.70 -6.55 2.28
N THR A 49 -7.72 -6.92 1.51
CA THR A 49 -7.69 -6.83 0.05
C THR A 49 -7.97 -5.40 -0.42
N VAL A 50 -7.55 -5.05 -1.64
CA VAL A 50 -7.89 -3.76 -2.26
C VAL A 50 -9.40 -3.51 -2.26
N GLU A 51 -10.20 -4.53 -2.55
CA GLU A 51 -11.67 -4.45 -2.48
C GLU A 51 -12.19 -4.02 -1.09
N GLN A 52 -11.66 -4.64 -0.02
CA GLN A 52 -12.07 -4.31 1.35
C GLN A 52 -11.67 -2.88 1.72
N ILE A 53 -10.51 -2.42 1.25
CA ILE A 53 -10.01 -1.07 1.48
C ILE A 53 -10.90 -0.05 0.77
N ILE A 54 -11.23 -0.27 -0.50
CA ILE A 54 -12.12 0.60 -1.28
C ILE A 54 -13.49 0.69 -0.63
N LYS A 55 -14.10 -0.45 -0.28
CA LYS A 55 -15.37 -0.47 0.45
C LYS A 55 -15.32 0.31 1.75
N ARG A 56 -14.20 0.23 2.49
CA ARG A 56 -14.02 1.01 3.71
C ARG A 56 -13.97 2.52 3.43
N ILE A 57 -13.22 2.93 2.40
CA ILE A 57 -13.09 4.33 2.00
C ILE A 57 -14.45 4.90 1.56
N VAL A 58 -15.13 4.21 0.65
CA VAL A 58 -16.47 4.57 0.16
C VAL A 58 -17.43 4.80 1.32
N ASN A 59 -17.46 3.87 2.28
CA ASN A 59 -18.34 3.97 3.45
C ASN A 59 -17.95 5.10 4.43
N VAL A 60 -16.65 5.36 4.64
CA VAL A 60 -16.19 6.39 5.59
C VAL A 60 -16.42 7.80 5.05
N PHE A 61 -16.28 8.00 3.74
CA PHE A 61 -16.37 9.30 3.09
C PHE A 61 -17.68 9.54 2.32
N ASP A 62 -18.62 8.59 2.37
CA ASP A 62 -19.91 8.63 1.67
C ASP A 62 -19.76 8.95 0.16
N ILE A 63 -18.82 8.25 -0.49
CA ILE A 63 -18.48 8.46 -1.91
C ILE A 63 -19.31 7.53 -2.77
N SER A 64 -20.06 8.08 -3.73
CA SER A 64 -20.92 7.28 -4.63
C SER A 64 -20.18 6.60 -5.79
N ASP A 65 -19.02 7.13 -6.19
CA ASP A 65 -18.26 6.68 -7.36
C ASP A 65 -17.10 5.76 -6.93
N GLU A 66 -17.43 4.46 -6.75
CA GLU A 66 -16.46 3.44 -6.33
C GLU A 66 -15.35 3.21 -7.38
N ASP A 67 -15.67 3.31 -8.67
CA ASP A 67 -14.72 3.10 -9.77
C ASP A 67 -13.62 4.17 -9.75
N LYS A 68 -14.00 5.42 -9.50
CA LYS A 68 -13.02 6.51 -9.33
C LYS A 68 -12.11 6.27 -8.12
N VAL A 69 -12.67 5.80 -6.99
CA VAL A 69 -11.87 5.46 -5.81
C VAL A 69 -10.91 4.31 -6.12
N TYR A 70 -11.34 3.30 -6.87
CA TYR A 70 -10.48 2.22 -7.34
C TYR A 70 -9.29 2.75 -8.16
N ASP A 71 -9.54 3.61 -9.14
CA ASP A 71 -8.51 4.16 -10.00
C ASP A 71 -7.50 5.01 -9.22
N ASP A 72 -7.99 5.86 -8.30
CA ASP A 72 -7.14 6.70 -7.47
C ASP A 72 -6.28 5.86 -6.50
N ILE A 73 -6.84 4.79 -5.92
CA ILE A 73 -6.07 3.85 -5.08
C ILE A 73 -5.04 3.08 -5.90
N CYS A 74 -5.37 2.65 -7.12
CA CYS A 74 -4.40 1.98 -7.99
C CYS A 74 -3.21 2.88 -8.32
N ARG A 75 -3.46 4.17 -8.63
CA ARG A 75 -2.40 5.16 -8.89
C ARG A 75 -1.54 5.40 -7.65
N LEU A 76 -2.16 5.54 -6.48
CA LEU A 76 -1.45 5.68 -5.21
C LEU A 76 -0.55 4.47 -4.93
N MET A 77 -1.08 3.26 -5.12
CA MET A 77 -0.32 2.02 -4.94
C MET A 77 0.89 1.94 -5.88
N GLU A 78 0.73 2.36 -7.13
CA GLU A 78 1.83 2.41 -8.10
C GLU A 78 2.92 3.38 -7.66
N MET A 79 2.54 4.61 -7.28
CA MET A 79 3.46 5.64 -6.79
C MET A 79 4.25 5.15 -5.58
N LEU A 80 3.57 4.64 -4.54
CA LEU A 80 4.23 4.14 -3.33
C LEU A 80 5.12 2.92 -3.58
N ASN A 81 4.75 2.07 -4.54
CA ASN A 81 5.53 0.90 -4.92
C ASN A 81 6.81 1.29 -5.67
N GLN A 82 6.74 2.28 -6.56
CA GLN A 82 7.91 2.81 -7.27
C GLN A 82 8.94 3.43 -6.32
N GLU A 83 8.48 3.98 -5.19
CA GLU A 83 9.34 4.51 -4.12
C GLU A 83 9.84 3.43 -3.14
N GLY A 84 9.46 2.16 -3.32
CA GLY A 84 9.84 1.07 -2.41
C GLY A 84 9.15 1.12 -1.03
N ILE A 85 8.10 1.93 -0.89
CA ILE A 85 7.36 2.15 0.36
C ILE A 85 6.28 1.06 0.57
N LEU A 86 5.74 0.52 -0.53
CA LEU A 86 4.62 -0.40 -0.54
C LEU A 86 4.90 -1.61 -1.45
N ILE A 87 4.48 -2.80 -1.02
CA ILE A 87 4.34 -3.98 -1.88
C ILE A 87 2.87 -4.10 -2.30
N LYS A 88 2.60 -4.05 -3.60
CA LYS A 88 1.23 -4.03 -4.15
C LYS A 88 0.42 -5.30 -3.84
N ASN A 89 1.08 -6.46 -3.83
CA ASN A 89 0.46 -7.74 -3.50
C ASN A 89 1.38 -8.53 -2.59
N TRP A 90 1.14 -8.43 -1.28
CA TRP A 90 1.90 -9.15 -0.28
C TRP A 90 1.44 -10.59 -0.18
N ASP A 91 2.39 -11.49 -0.40
CA ASP A 91 2.25 -12.91 -0.12
C ASP A 91 3.28 -13.27 0.96
N PRO A 92 2.86 -13.76 2.14
CA PRO A 92 3.79 -14.12 3.21
C PRO A 92 4.82 -15.18 2.78
N LEU A 93 4.53 -16.00 1.77
CA LEU A 93 5.47 -16.98 1.20
C LEU A 93 6.53 -16.34 0.27
N TYR A 94 6.39 -15.06 -0.08
CA TYR A 94 7.46 -14.32 -0.78
C TYR A 94 8.64 -13.99 0.13
N LYS A 95 8.46 -13.96 1.46
CA LYS A 95 9.55 -13.65 2.40
C LYS A 95 10.69 -14.67 2.33
N ASP A 96 10.36 -15.94 2.07
CA ASP A 96 11.35 -17.03 1.96
C ASP A 96 12.03 -17.07 0.57
N LYS A 97 11.46 -16.44 -0.47
CA LYS A 97 12.06 -16.42 -1.81
C LYS A 97 13.15 -15.36 -1.97
N VAL A 98 13.06 -14.25 -1.25
CA VAL A 98 14.09 -13.19 -1.29
C VAL A 98 15.35 -13.61 -0.53
N GLY A 99 15.22 -14.39 0.54
CA GLY A 99 16.39 -14.98 1.23
C GLY A 99 17.24 -15.90 0.32
N VAL A 100 16.59 -16.63 -0.59
CA VAL A 100 17.27 -17.56 -1.53
C VAL A 100 17.97 -16.84 -2.69
N LEU A 101 17.56 -15.62 -3.03
CA LEU A 101 18.19 -14.85 -4.12
C LEU A 101 19.50 -14.17 -3.69
N TYR A 102 19.67 -13.85 -2.40
CA TYR A 102 20.92 -13.32 -1.89
C TYR A 102 21.98 -14.43 -1.70
N GLU A 103 21.58 -15.64 -1.30
CA GLU A 103 22.52 -16.77 -1.19
C GLU A 103 23.05 -17.26 -2.54
N LYS A 104 22.30 -17.06 -3.64
CA LYS A 104 22.75 -17.46 -4.99
C LYS A 104 23.68 -16.47 -5.67
N ASN A 105 23.74 -15.22 -5.21
CA ASN A 105 24.57 -14.17 -5.83
C ASN A 105 25.93 -13.97 -5.14
N GLU A 106 26.22 -14.68 -4.05
CA GLU A 106 27.57 -14.75 -3.45
C GLU A 106 28.40 -15.94 -3.97
N SER A 107 27.91 -16.65 -5.01
CA SER A 107 28.54 -17.87 -5.54
C SER A 107 28.88 -17.80 -7.03
N LEU A 108 29.21 -16.63 -7.60
CA LEU A 108 29.81 -16.50 -8.94
C LEU A 108 30.83 -15.37 -9.01
#